data_AF-A0A538SDT8-F1
#
_entry.id   AF-A0A538SDT8-F1
#
_cell.length_a   1.000
_cell.length_b   1.000
_cell.length_c   1.000
_cell.angle_alpha   90.00
_cell.angle_beta   90.00
_cell.angle_gamma   90.00
#
_symmetry.space_group_name_H-M   'P 1'
#
loop_
_entity.id
_entity.type
_entity.pdbx_description
1 polymer ?
#
loop_
_entity_poly.entity_id
_entity_poly.type
_entity_poly.pdbx_seq_one_letter_code
_entity_poly.pdbx_strand_id
1 'polypeptide(L)'
;MNLARPRSAAFSPRSVIPALLALAAALAAQVHAPLVLRAPLGYLLLGVIPGWVLAESLLRAPGTTPEERAMASLTLSIPAAIAGRTLAFAIGVPAPAFLWAWAALCAVACLLVRPRPAGGPPADRAAWLIALALALLVAVPTAVNPVVRESGDAMFHSQIVSEIRLRGWPPQNPSYAGLPMNYVWQLHVWGAALVEATGLTPFMVFPWIGGAMMASLAFGIYRLASLFWSEPLHRRLAPAVVALGMNALGWVHMFAQLALGPLRGTARAREVYGERMTFWFLHPNAVFICRSMLMKADFVLCSFLYKFMCANAIGTALALIAATYVLVAVRVRESGRGRLAAIALLAMSAAAIHPVVGVPAGLALIVGLALATLGPEGRTRTPAPALAVVIGLSLAAPILWFMLHTGLAGGPPSRLHIVRPNLPPLAQGLLVVLLPALWGWAAARRRAPALALLGLGFAAVSLAVAVAFDTPVPVTAIYPVYTAYFGVALFAAAGVGMLAQALKLRVGGAWAWALLAIVFLPDALMMFNGFARQGPKWGLAGYPETPDEIALFDYVRDHTPVDAVVIDVQHAYSSSVAAYSERRGFFGGGDRSEAAVLGYPAD
;
A
#
# COMPACT_ATOMS: atom_id res chain seq x y z
N MET A 1 -58.49 -1.45 8.80
CA MET A 1 -57.03 -1.23 8.99
C MET A 1 -56.40 -1.03 7.62
N ASN A 2 -56.02 0.21 7.29
CA ASN A 2 -55.36 0.54 6.03
C ASN A 2 -53.89 0.12 6.07
N LEU A 3 -53.53 -0.88 5.28
CA LEU A 3 -52.14 -1.24 4.98
C LEU A 3 -51.55 -0.14 4.11
N ALA A 4 -50.90 0.83 4.74
CA ALA A 4 -50.08 1.82 4.05
C ALA A 4 -48.92 1.08 3.37
N ARG A 5 -49.03 0.85 2.06
CA ARG A 5 -47.89 0.51 1.21
C ARG A 5 -46.80 1.57 1.45
N PRO A 6 -45.54 1.19 1.70
CA PRO A 6 -44.46 2.18 1.71
C PRO A 6 -44.46 2.85 0.34
N ARG A 7 -44.71 4.16 0.33
CA ARG A 7 -44.54 4.98 -0.88
C ARG A 7 -43.10 4.78 -1.32
N SER A 8 -42.90 4.00 -2.37
CA SER A 8 -41.65 4.00 -3.10
C SER A 8 -41.40 5.45 -3.50
N ALA A 9 -40.34 6.06 -2.96
CA ALA A 9 -39.89 7.36 -3.37
C ALA A 9 -39.48 7.24 -4.85
N ALA A 10 -40.42 7.59 -5.74
CA ALA A 10 -40.14 7.73 -7.14
C ALA A 10 -39.06 8.81 -7.30
N PHE A 11 -38.11 8.50 -8.18
CA PHE A 11 -37.04 9.39 -8.63
C PHE A 11 -37.59 10.80 -8.86
N SER A 12 -37.08 11.79 -8.13
CA SER A 12 -37.33 13.20 -8.44
C SER A 12 -36.22 13.66 -9.37
N PRO A 13 -36.50 14.06 -10.62
CA PRO A 13 -35.52 14.65 -11.54
C PRO A 13 -34.74 15.83 -10.93
N ARG A 14 -35.29 16.46 -9.88
CA ARG A 14 -34.72 17.63 -9.20
C ARG A 14 -33.44 17.37 -8.39
N SER A 15 -33.08 16.11 -8.06
CA SER A 15 -31.84 15.81 -7.30
C SER A 15 -30.67 15.36 -8.17
N VAL A 16 -30.94 14.95 -9.41
CA VAL A 16 -29.92 14.47 -10.37
C VAL A 16 -29.29 15.64 -11.12
N ILE A 17 -30.11 16.64 -11.47
CA ILE A 17 -29.66 17.83 -12.20
C ILE A 17 -28.61 18.64 -11.40
N PRO A 18 -28.78 18.93 -10.09
CA PRO A 18 -27.77 19.64 -9.31
C PRO A 18 -26.47 18.86 -9.15
N ALA A 19 -26.52 17.53 -9.05
CA ALA A 19 -25.33 16.68 -8.94
C ALA A 19 -24.56 16.59 -10.26
N LEU A 20 -25.28 16.49 -11.39
CA LEU A 20 -24.68 16.60 -12.73
C LEU A 20 -24.11 17.99 -12.99
N LEU A 21 -24.77 19.05 -12.53
CA LEU A 21 -24.28 20.43 -12.64
C LEU A 21 -23.09 20.67 -11.71
N ALA A 22 -23.06 20.10 -10.51
CA ALA A 22 -21.91 20.18 -9.60
C ALA A 22 -20.71 19.39 -10.12
N LEU A 23 -20.96 18.24 -10.74
CA LEU A 23 -19.94 17.46 -11.44
C LEU A 23 -19.44 18.20 -12.68
N ALA A 24 -20.33 18.72 -13.54
CA ALA A 24 -19.97 19.52 -14.71
C ALA A 24 -19.23 20.81 -14.31
N ALA A 25 -19.62 21.44 -13.21
CA ALA A 25 -18.92 22.58 -12.63
C ALA A 25 -17.58 22.18 -12.01
N ALA A 26 -17.44 21.00 -11.39
CA ALA A 26 -16.16 20.49 -10.89
C ALA A 26 -15.22 20.10 -12.04
N LEU A 27 -15.75 19.56 -13.14
CA LEU A 27 -15.04 19.25 -14.37
C LEU A 27 -14.60 20.54 -15.09
N ALA A 28 -15.47 21.54 -15.17
CA ALA A 28 -15.15 22.85 -15.74
C ALA A 28 -14.19 23.66 -14.85
N ALA A 29 -14.36 23.59 -13.53
CA ALA A 29 -13.47 24.21 -12.56
C ALA A 29 -12.09 23.56 -12.58
N GLN A 30 -11.96 22.26 -12.83
CA GLN A 30 -10.66 21.58 -12.94
C GLN A 30 -9.74 22.19 -14.01
N VAL A 31 -10.30 22.50 -15.19
CA VAL A 31 -9.55 23.13 -16.30
C VAL A 31 -9.03 24.52 -15.93
N HIS A 32 -9.76 25.26 -15.09
CA HIS A 32 -9.41 26.65 -14.72
C HIS A 32 -8.99 26.84 -13.25
N ALA A 33 -8.96 25.77 -12.46
CA ALA A 33 -8.65 25.82 -11.04
C ALA A 33 -7.16 26.08 -10.85
N PRO A 34 -6.79 26.84 -9.79
CA PRO A 34 -5.41 26.89 -9.33
C PRO A 34 -4.85 25.48 -9.13
N LEU A 35 -3.56 25.29 -9.39
CA LEU A 35 -2.84 24.01 -9.26
C LEU A 35 -3.15 23.29 -7.93
N VAL A 36 -3.28 24.07 -6.85
CA VAL A 36 -3.57 23.62 -5.48
C VAL A 36 -4.93 22.90 -5.37
N LEU A 37 -5.94 23.29 -6.16
CA LEU A 37 -7.26 22.68 -6.15
C LEU A 37 -7.42 21.55 -7.18
N ARG A 38 -6.59 21.53 -8.24
CA ARG A 38 -6.61 20.45 -9.26
C ARG A 38 -6.24 19.11 -8.65
N ALA A 39 -5.29 19.06 -7.72
CA ALA A 39 -4.86 17.80 -7.09
C ALA A 39 -5.98 17.07 -6.34
N PRO A 40 -6.63 17.66 -5.32
CA PRO A 40 -7.68 16.98 -4.58
C PRO A 40 -8.91 16.69 -5.47
N LEU A 41 -9.25 17.58 -6.41
CA LEU A 41 -10.39 17.37 -7.31
C LEU A 41 -10.15 16.23 -8.29
N GLY A 42 -8.95 16.15 -8.88
CA GLY A 42 -8.63 15.08 -9.85
C GLY A 42 -8.53 13.73 -9.16
N TYR A 43 -7.99 13.72 -7.94
CA TYR A 43 -8.01 12.53 -7.10
C TYR A 43 -9.45 12.10 -6.74
N LEU A 44 -10.33 13.02 -6.40
CA LEU A 44 -11.76 12.71 -6.17
C LEU A 44 -12.41 12.08 -7.42
N LEU A 45 -12.22 12.71 -8.58
CA LEU A 45 -12.89 12.33 -9.82
C LEU A 45 -12.36 11.01 -10.40
N LEU A 46 -11.08 10.69 -10.22
CA LEU A 46 -10.45 9.50 -10.81
C LEU A 46 -10.05 8.43 -9.78
N GLY A 47 -9.78 8.83 -8.55
CA GLY A 47 -9.32 7.97 -7.45
C GLY A 47 -10.39 7.66 -6.40
N VAL A 48 -11.60 8.21 -6.49
CA VAL A 48 -12.70 7.89 -5.56
C VAL A 48 -14.00 7.51 -6.28
N ILE A 49 -14.48 8.34 -7.22
CA ILE A 49 -15.78 8.13 -7.86
C ILE A 49 -15.87 6.79 -8.61
N PRO A 50 -14.92 6.40 -9.47
CA PRO A 50 -15.01 5.13 -10.20
C PRO A 50 -15.08 3.92 -9.26
N GLY A 51 -14.28 3.96 -8.19
CA GLY A 51 -14.30 2.92 -7.17
C GLY A 51 -15.60 2.91 -6.37
N TRP A 52 -16.20 4.08 -6.09
CA TRP A 52 -17.49 4.18 -5.44
C TRP A 52 -18.63 3.58 -6.27
N VAL A 53 -18.66 3.84 -7.59
CA VAL A 53 -19.60 3.17 -8.52
C VAL A 53 -19.47 1.66 -8.43
N LEU A 54 -18.23 1.15 -8.46
CA LEU A 54 -17.97 -0.28 -8.34
C LEU A 54 -18.40 -0.82 -6.98
N ALA A 55 -18.11 -0.10 -5.88
CA ALA A 55 -18.52 -0.51 -4.55
C ALA A 55 -20.06 -0.58 -4.42
N GLU A 56 -20.80 0.44 -4.88
CA GLU A 56 -22.27 0.47 -4.82
C GLU A 56 -22.94 -0.52 -5.80
N SER A 57 -22.26 -0.89 -6.89
CA SER A 57 -22.77 -1.90 -7.82
C SER A 57 -22.48 -3.33 -7.37
N LEU A 58 -21.30 -3.58 -6.81
CA LEU A 58 -20.83 -4.91 -6.43
C LEU A 58 -21.22 -5.31 -5.01
N LEU A 59 -21.31 -4.35 -4.07
CA LEU A 59 -21.58 -4.59 -2.65
C LEU A 59 -23.03 -4.24 -2.26
N ARG A 60 -23.99 -4.63 -3.10
CA ARG A 60 -25.44 -4.35 -2.90
C ARG A 60 -26.13 -5.18 -1.81
N ALA A 61 -25.37 -5.92 -1.00
CA ALA A 61 -25.94 -6.83 -0.01
C ALA A 61 -26.52 -6.05 1.19
N PRO A 62 -27.68 -6.48 1.74
CA PRO A 62 -28.13 -5.98 3.04
C PRO A 62 -27.02 -6.19 4.09
N GLY A 63 -26.77 -5.18 4.94
CA GLY A 63 -25.77 -5.28 6.01
C GLY A 63 -24.39 -4.70 5.72
N THR A 64 -24.10 -4.27 4.48
CA THR A 64 -22.82 -3.57 4.18
C THR A 64 -22.75 -2.21 4.89
N THR A 65 -21.74 -2.06 5.74
CA THR A 65 -21.54 -0.85 6.57
C THR A 65 -20.94 0.31 5.77
N PRO A 66 -21.12 1.57 6.23
CA PRO A 66 -20.50 2.73 5.58
C PRO A 66 -18.97 2.62 5.45
N GLU A 67 -18.28 2.07 6.44
CA GLU A 67 -16.83 1.92 6.43
C GLU A 67 -16.37 0.85 5.43
N GLU A 68 -17.13 -0.25 5.28
CA GLU A 68 -16.87 -1.27 4.24
C GLU A 68 -17.01 -0.69 2.83
N ARG A 69 -18.01 0.17 2.61
CA ARG A 69 -18.18 0.86 1.32
C ARG A 69 -17.08 1.86 1.07
N ALA A 70 -16.68 2.64 2.07
CA ALA A 70 -15.59 3.60 1.95
C ALA A 70 -14.27 2.90 1.59
N MET A 71 -13.92 1.84 2.31
CA MET A 71 -12.79 0.96 2.01
C MET A 71 -12.84 0.42 0.58
N ALA A 72 -13.96 -0.18 0.19
CA ALA A 72 -14.12 -0.74 -1.16
C ALA A 72 -14.06 0.33 -2.25
N SER A 73 -14.62 1.51 -2.00
CA SER A 73 -14.59 2.64 -2.94
C SER A 73 -13.16 3.11 -3.19
N LEU A 74 -12.37 3.25 -2.12
CA LEU A 74 -10.97 3.65 -2.23
C LEU A 74 -10.14 2.59 -2.96
N THR A 75 -10.31 1.30 -2.65
CA THR A 75 -9.51 0.21 -3.26
C THR A 75 -9.92 -0.15 -4.68
N LEU A 76 -11.21 -0.18 -5.00
CA LEU A 76 -11.71 -0.47 -6.35
C LEU A 76 -11.46 0.68 -7.33
N SER A 77 -11.10 1.88 -6.83
CA SER A 77 -10.70 2.99 -7.69
C SER A 77 -9.48 2.64 -8.54
N ILE A 78 -8.57 1.80 -8.04
CA ILE A 78 -7.33 1.44 -8.70
C ILE A 78 -7.59 0.61 -9.97
N PRO A 79 -8.22 -0.59 -9.89
CA PRO A 79 -8.53 -1.34 -11.10
C PRO A 79 -9.45 -0.57 -12.04
N ALA A 80 -10.34 0.29 -11.53
CA ALA A 80 -11.17 1.15 -12.37
C ALA A 80 -10.35 2.19 -13.15
N ALA A 81 -9.39 2.85 -12.52
CA ALA A 81 -8.53 3.84 -13.15
C ALA A 81 -7.56 3.18 -14.14
N ILE A 82 -6.98 2.03 -13.80
CA ILE A 82 -6.14 1.25 -14.71
C ILE A 82 -6.95 0.82 -15.94
N ALA A 83 -8.17 0.29 -15.75
CA ALA A 83 -9.05 -0.10 -16.85
C ALA A 83 -9.43 1.10 -17.74
N GLY A 84 -9.80 2.23 -17.14
CA GLY A 84 -10.09 3.47 -17.87
C GLY A 84 -8.91 3.93 -18.71
N ARG A 85 -7.70 4.03 -18.14
CA ARG A 85 -6.51 4.44 -18.90
C ARG A 85 -6.12 3.43 -19.98
N THR A 86 -6.26 2.14 -19.70
CA THR A 86 -6.02 1.06 -20.67
C THR A 86 -6.94 1.20 -21.87
N LEU A 87 -8.23 1.45 -21.63
CA LEU A 87 -9.20 1.66 -22.67
C LEU A 87 -8.89 2.91 -23.49
N ALA A 88 -8.53 4.04 -22.84
CA ALA A 88 -8.10 5.27 -23.51
C ALA A 88 -6.98 5.02 -24.53
N PHE A 89 -5.96 4.28 -24.08
CA PHE A 89 -4.80 3.93 -24.88
C PHE A 89 -5.20 3.02 -26.05
N ALA A 90 -6.00 1.99 -25.80
CA ALA A 90 -6.42 1.02 -26.81
C ALA A 90 -7.23 1.65 -27.96
N ILE A 91 -7.99 2.72 -27.68
CA ILE A 91 -8.79 3.43 -28.70
C ILE A 91 -8.09 4.66 -29.29
N GLY A 92 -6.85 4.95 -28.89
CA GLY A 92 -6.06 6.08 -29.42
C GLY A 92 -6.59 7.46 -29.04
N VAL A 93 -7.36 7.59 -27.95
CA VAL A 93 -7.89 8.88 -27.49
C VAL A 93 -6.90 9.52 -26.51
N PRO A 94 -6.64 10.85 -26.61
CA PRO A 94 -5.80 11.55 -25.64
C PRO A 94 -6.28 11.28 -24.21
N ALA A 95 -5.37 10.81 -23.36
CA ALA A 95 -5.71 10.35 -22.02
C ALA A 95 -6.47 11.39 -21.18
N PRO A 96 -6.17 12.71 -21.21
CA PRO A 96 -6.95 13.68 -20.46
C PRO A 96 -8.43 13.70 -20.88
N ALA A 97 -8.72 13.75 -22.19
CA ALA A 97 -10.09 13.80 -22.70
C ALA A 97 -10.87 12.52 -22.34
N PHE A 98 -10.21 11.36 -22.42
CA PHE A 98 -10.83 10.10 -22.07
C PHE A 98 -11.08 9.96 -20.56
N LEU A 99 -10.10 10.33 -19.72
CA LEU A 99 -10.24 10.25 -18.26
C LEU A 99 -11.36 11.15 -17.75
N TRP A 100 -11.58 12.30 -18.41
CA TRP A 100 -12.75 13.15 -18.12
C TRP A 100 -14.07 12.54 -18.55
N ALA A 101 -14.13 11.95 -19.75
CA ALA A 101 -15.31 11.22 -20.20
C ALA A 101 -15.60 10.01 -19.28
N TRP A 102 -14.57 9.32 -18.83
CA TRP A 102 -14.65 8.21 -17.88
C TRP A 102 -15.16 8.65 -16.51
N ALA A 103 -14.61 9.73 -15.94
CA ALA A 103 -15.09 10.29 -14.69
C ALA A 103 -16.56 10.74 -14.80
N ALA A 104 -16.93 11.36 -15.93
CA ALA A 104 -18.30 11.75 -16.21
C ALA A 104 -19.24 10.53 -16.31
N LEU A 105 -18.85 9.49 -17.05
CA LEU A 105 -19.59 8.24 -17.16
C LEU A 105 -19.75 7.56 -15.80
N CYS A 106 -18.70 7.49 -14.99
CA CYS A 106 -18.76 6.96 -13.63
C CYS A 106 -19.70 7.78 -12.76
N ALA A 107 -19.66 9.11 -12.82
CA ALA A 107 -20.55 9.93 -12.03
C ALA A 107 -22.02 9.85 -12.50
N VAL A 108 -22.28 9.74 -13.81
CA VAL A 108 -23.62 9.40 -14.33
C VAL A 108 -24.06 8.04 -13.80
N ALA A 109 -23.17 7.03 -13.84
CA ALA A 109 -23.44 5.72 -13.28
C ALA A 109 -23.73 5.78 -11.77
N CYS A 110 -23.01 6.59 -10.98
CA CYS A 110 -23.32 6.85 -9.57
C CYS A 110 -24.76 7.33 -9.37
N LEU A 111 -25.23 8.25 -10.23
CA LEU A 111 -26.58 8.79 -10.14
C LEU A 111 -27.65 7.77 -10.54
N LEU A 112 -27.32 6.85 -11.44
CA LEU A 112 -28.20 5.77 -11.88
C LEU A 112 -28.22 4.58 -10.91
N VAL A 113 -27.12 4.35 -10.17
CA VAL A 113 -27.04 3.34 -9.12
C VAL A 113 -27.87 3.83 -7.93
N ARG A 114 -29.12 3.34 -7.84
CA ARG A 114 -30.02 3.67 -6.74
C ARG A 114 -29.35 3.34 -5.39
N PRO A 115 -29.03 4.33 -4.53
CA PRO A 115 -28.60 4.03 -3.18
C PRO A 115 -29.79 3.40 -2.46
N ARG A 116 -29.66 2.12 -2.07
CA ARG A 116 -30.66 1.53 -1.19
C ARG A 116 -30.56 2.22 0.18
N PRO A 117 -31.69 2.59 0.81
CA PRO A 117 -31.66 3.08 2.18
C PRO A 117 -30.90 2.05 3.02
N ALA A 118 -29.83 2.50 3.67
CA ALA A 118 -28.99 1.66 4.49
C ALA A 118 -29.83 1.19 5.68
N GLY A 119 -30.41 -0.01 5.59
CA GLY A 119 -30.99 -0.70 6.75
C GLY A 119 -29.91 -1.21 7.72
N GLY A 120 -28.71 -0.64 7.67
CA GLY A 120 -27.54 -1.00 8.48
C GLY A 120 -27.27 0.05 9.56
N PRO A 121 -26.36 -0.25 10.50
CA PRO A 121 -25.99 0.68 11.55
C PRO A 121 -25.41 1.98 10.97
N PRO A 122 -25.60 3.13 11.67
CA PRO A 122 -25.01 4.40 11.25
C PRO A 122 -23.48 4.33 11.27
N ALA A 123 -22.85 5.20 10.48
CA ALA A 123 -21.39 5.33 10.42
C ALA A 123 -20.81 5.66 11.81
N ASP A 124 -19.70 5.01 12.17
CA ASP A 124 -18.98 5.34 13.40
C ASP A 124 -18.08 6.55 13.14
N ARG A 125 -18.54 7.74 13.55
CA ARG A 125 -17.82 9.01 13.39
C ARG A 125 -16.37 8.93 13.87
N ALA A 126 -16.08 8.20 14.94
CA ALA A 126 -14.73 8.07 15.45
C ALA A 126 -13.83 7.25 14.50
N ALA A 127 -14.36 6.20 13.88
CA ALA A 127 -13.61 5.42 12.89
C ALA A 127 -13.26 6.26 11.66
N TRP A 128 -14.18 7.11 11.22
CA TRP A 128 -13.94 8.08 10.13
C TRP A 128 -12.89 9.13 10.49
N LEU A 129 -12.97 9.71 11.70
CA LEU A 129 -11.96 10.66 12.17
C LEU A 129 -10.57 10.03 12.29
N ILE A 130 -10.48 8.77 12.75
CA ILE A 130 -9.21 8.05 12.84
C ILE A 130 -8.66 7.75 11.45
N ALA A 131 -9.49 7.26 10.52
CA ALA A 131 -9.08 7.02 9.13
C ALA A 131 -8.60 8.31 8.46
N LEU A 132 -9.31 9.42 8.66
CA LEU A 132 -8.91 10.74 8.17
C LEU A 132 -7.60 11.21 8.79
N ALA A 133 -7.46 11.09 10.12
CA ALA A 133 -6.23 11.47 10.81
C ALA A 133 -5.02 10.68 10.30
N LEU A 134 -5.15 9.36 10.13
CA LEU A 134 -4.08 8.52 9.58
C LEU A 134 -3.78 8.85 8.11
N ALA A 135 -4.79 9.15 7.30
CA ALA A 135 -4.61 9.57 5.91
C ALA A 135 -3.85 10.90 5.83
N LEU A 136 -4.23 11.88 6.65
CA LEU A 136 -3.54 13.18 6.73
C LEU A 136 -2.11 13.03 7.26
N LEU A 137 -1.89 12.12 8.20
CA LEU A 137 -0.57 11.82 8.75
C LEU A 137 0.42 11.31 7.67
N VAL A 138 -0.09 10.64 6.64
CA VAL A 138 0.69 10.19 5.47
C VAL A 138 0.77 11.29 4.40
N ALA A 139 -0.35 11.90 4.05
CA ALA A 139 -0.46 12.80 2.91
C ALA A 139 0.14 14.19 3.18
N VAL A 140 -0.04 14.75 4.39
CA VAL A 140 0.39 16.12 4.68
C VAL A 140 1.90 16.27 4.62
N PRO A 141 2.72 15.45 5.31
CA PRO A 141 4.16 15.65 5.30
C PRO A 141 4.76 15.54 3.91
N THR A 142 4.25 14.62 3.09
CA THR A 142 4.69 14.42 1.70
C THR A 142 4.13 15.49 0.75
N ALA A 143 2.96 16.06 1.04
CA ALA A 143 2.41 17.16 0.23
C ALA A 143 3.15 18.48 0.48
N VAL A 144 3.49 18.79 1.74
CA VAL A 144 4.06 20.09 2.14
C VAL A 144 5.58 20.14 2.15
N ASN A 145 6.25 19.01 2.39
CA ASN A 145 7.71 18.95 2.42
C ASN A 145 8.26 18.26 1.15
N PRO A 146 8.82 19.02 0.20
CA PRO A 146 9.37 18.44 -1.03
C PRO A 146 10.54 17.49 -0.76
N VAL A 147 11.31 17.72 0.31
CA VAL A 147 12.43 16.85 0.72
C VAL A 147 11.93 15.46 1.14
N VAL A 148 10.72 15.35 1.67
CA VAL A 148 10.09 14.05 1.99
C VAL A 148 9.47 13.44 0.73
N ARG A 149 8.80 14.29 -0.07
CA ARG A 149 8.07 13.92 -1.28
C ARG A 149 8.96 13.29 -2.35
N GLU A 150 10.13 13.86 -2.54
CA GLU A 150 11.07 13.55 -3.63
C GLU A 150 12.23 12.69 -3.10
N SER A 151 11.92 11.71 -2.23
CA SER A 151 12.94 10.98 -1.46
C SER A 151 12.81 9.46 -1.60
N GLY A 152 13.94 8.76 -1.48
CA GLY A 152 13.99 7.30 -1.52
C GLY A 152 13.33 6.71 -2.78
N ASP A 153 12.43 5.75 -2.57
CA ASP A 153 11.71 5.03 -3.63
C ASP A 153 10.90 5.97 -4.56
N ALA A 154 10.54 7.18 -4.10
CA ALA A 154 9.72 8.11 -4.85
C ALA A 154 10.38 8.58 -6.16
N MET A 155 11.72 8.71 -6.18
CA MET A 155 12.47 9.09 -7.40
C MET A 155 12.26 8.06 -8.51
N PHE A 156 12.53 6.79 -8.21
CA PHE A 156 12.35 5.72 -9.18
C PHE A 156 10.89 5.60 -9.62
N HIS A 157 9.94 5.62 -8.67
CA HIS A 157 8.51 5.57 -8.99
C HIS A 157 8.04 6.74 -9.86
N SER A 158 8.58 7.96 -9.66
CA SER A 158 8.28 9.11 -10.52
C SER A 158 8.72 8.86 -11.96
N GLN A 159 9.90 8.26 -12.15
CA GLN A 159 10.42 7.93 -13.48
C GLN A 159 9.58 6.88 -14.19
N ILE A 160 9.05 5.88 -13.46
CA ILE A 160 8.10 4.91 -14.03
C ILE A 160 6.84 5.62 -14.53
N VAL A 161 6.28 6.54 -13.74
CA VAL A 161 5.11 7.32 -14.15
C VAL A 161 5.40 8.14 -15.41
N SER A 162 6.55 8.83 -15.45
CA SER A 162 6.97 9.61 -16.60
C SER A 162 7.18 8.75 -17.85
N GLU A 163 7.78 7.57 -17.71
CA GLU A 163 7.93 6.60 -18.80
C GLU A 163 6.57 6.17 -19.36
N ILE A 164 5.66 5.80 -18.46
CA ILE A 164 4.31 5.38 -18.82
C ILE A 164 3.51 6.51 -19.51
N ARG A 165 3.72 7.76 -19.09
CA ARG A 165 3.04 8.93 -19.65
C ARG A 165 3.58 9.30 -21.03
N LEU A 166 4.90 9.36 -21.17
CA LEU A 166 5.56 9.88 -22.36
C LEU A 166 5.73 8.83 -23.46
N ARG A 167 5.85 7.55 -23.08
CA ARG A 167 6.28 6.47 -24.00
C ARG A 167 5.35 5.26 -23.98
N GLY A 168 4.28 5.31 -23.19
CA GLY A 168 3.25 4.28 -23.14
C GLY A 168 3.61 3.10 -22.24
N TRP A 169 2.84 2.03 -22.35
CA TRP A 169 2.97 0.84 -21.52
C TRP A 169 2.83 -0.43 -22.36
N PRO A 170 3.62 -1.50 -22.10
CA PRO A 170 4.52 -1.68 -20.96
C PRO A 170 5.73 -0.72 -20.98
N PRO A 171 6.11 -0.12 -19.83
CA PRO A 171 7.23 0.82 -19.80
C PRO A 171 8.58 0.12 -19.98
N GLN A 172 9.59 0.87 -20.41
CA GLN A 172 10.99 0.46 -20.26
C GLN A 172 11.48 0.72 -18.84
N ASN A 173 12.58 0.10 -18.45
CA ASN A 173 13.25 0.42 -17.21
C ASN A 173 13.86 1.85 -17.31
N PRO A 174 13.45 2.82 -16.47
CA PRO A 174 13.92 4.18 -16.57
C PRO A 174 15.41 4.34 -16.26
N SER A 175 16.00 3.39 -15.55
CA SER A 175 17.43 3.36 -15.21
C SER A 175 18.28 2.70 -16.30
N TYR A 176 17.66 1.94 -17.20
CA TYR A 176 18.33 1.20 -18.26
C TYR A 176 17.57 1.35 -19.58
N ALA A 177 17.84 2.45 -20.27
CA ALA A 177 17.24 2.74 -21.56
C ALA A 177 17.38 1.56 -22.54
N GLY A 178 16.29 1.22 -23.23
CA GLY A 178 16.23 0.10 -24.16
C GLY A 178 15.82 -1.23 -23.52
N LEU A 179 15.77 -1.33 -22.19
CA LEU A 179 15.43 -2.58 -21.51
C LEU A 179 13.96 -2.57 -21.03
N PRO A 180 13.22 -3.67 -21.14
CA PRO A 180 11.86 -3.74 -20.62
C PRO A 180 11.84 -3.60 -19.09
N MET A 181 10.75 -3.05 -18.56
CA MET A 181 10.56 -2.95 -17.11
C MET A 181 10.39 -4.33 -16.48
N ASN A 182 11.28 -4.67 -15.56
CA ASN A 182 11.24 -5.88 -14.72
C ASN A 182 10.82 -5.59 -13.26
N TYR A 183 10.38 -4.36 -12.97
CA TYR A 183 9.87 -3.93 -11.67
C TYR A 183 8.35 -3.74 -11.69
N VAL A 184 7.68 -3.69 -10.52
CA VAL A 184 6.24 -3.47 -10.41
C VAL A 184 5.80 -2.10 -10.94
N TRP A 185 4.86 -2.04 -11.90
CA TRP A 185 4.52 -0.78 -12.59
C TRP A 185 3.01 -0.47 -12.72
N GLN A 186 2.13 -1.36 -12.26
CA GLN A 186 0.67 -1.21 -12.44
C GLN A 186 0.10 -0.07 -11.62
N LEU A 187 0.64 0.16 -10.42
CA LEU A 187 0.30 1.34 -9.61
C LEU A 187 0.63 2.64 -10.37
N HIS A 188 1.73 2.65 -11.12
CA HIS A 188 2.22 3.82 -11.86
C HIS A 188 1.36 4.14 -13.08
N VAL A 189 0.60 3.17 -13.62
CA VAL A 189 -0.45 3.44 -14.61
C VAL A 189 -1.53 4.34 -14.02
N TRP A 190 -1.92 4.11 -12.77
CA TRP A 190 -2.85 4.99 -12.07
C TRP A 190 -2.22 6.36 -11.75
N GLY A 191 -0.94 6.37 -11.33
CA GLY A 191 -0.18 7.60 -11.16
C GLY A 191 -0.14 8.45 -12.44
N ALA A 192 0.11 7.83 -13.59
CA ALA A 192 0.11 8.48 -14.89
C ALA A 192 -1.28 9.05 -15.27
N ALA A 193 -2.36 8.31 -15.02
CA ALA A 193 -3.72 8.83 -15.21
C ALA A 193 -3.96 10.10 -14.39
N LEU A 194 -3.53 10.11 -13.12
CA LEU A 194 -3.70 11.28 -12.25
C LEU A 194 -2.85 12.46 -12.73
N VAL A 195 -1.61 12.23 -13.13
CA VAL A 195 -0.72 13.26 -13.71
C VAL A 195 -1.34 13.87 -14.97
N GLU A 196 -1.76 13.03 -15.92
CA GLU A 196 -2.37 13.45 -17.18
C GLU A 196 -3.66 14.25 -16.96
N ALA A 197 -4.48 13.85 -15.98
CA ALA A 197 -5.73 14.54 -15.69
C ALA A 197 -5.56 15.84 -14.90
N THR A 198 -4.58 15.92 -13.99
CA THR A 198 -4.43 17.08 -13.09
C THR A 198 -3.38 18.09 -13.55
N GLY A 199 -2.49 17.70 -14.45
CA GLY A 199 -1.32 18.49 -14.84
C GLY A 199 -0.25 18.61 -13.75
N LEU A 200 -0.32 17.78 -12.70
CA LEU A 200 0.66 17.76 -11.62
C LEU A 200 1.91 16.97 -12.00
N THR A 201 3.01 17.17 -11.27
CA THR A 201 4.18 16.30 -11.40
C THR A 201 3.88 14.92 -10.80
N PRO A 202 4.59 13.86 -11.23
CA PRO A 202 4.46 12.53 -10.63
C PRO A 202 4.63 12.54 -9.10
N PHE A 203 5.53 13.36 -8.57
CA PHE A 203 5.75 13.49 -7.13
C PHE A 203 4.51 13.99 -6.37
N MET A 204 3.70 14.86 -6.99
CA MET A 204 2.55 15.50 -6.34
C MET A 204 1.29 14.62 -6.27
N VAL A 205 1.19 13.55 -7.07
CA VAL A 205 0.01 12.67 -7.05
C VAL A 205 0.09 11.57 -5.98
N PHE A 206 1.30 11.13 -5.63
CA PHE A 206 1.51 10.02 -4.70
C PHE A 206 1.10 10.28 -3.24
N PRO A 207 1.23 11.50 -2.67
CA PRO A 207 0.69 11.81 -1.34
C PRO A 207 -0.79 11.46 -1.20
N TRP A 208 -1.58 11.73 -2.25
CA TRP A 208 -3.03 11.49 -2.26
C TRP A 208 -3.35 10.01 -2.38
N ILE A 209 -2.64 9.29 -3.25
CA ILE A 209 -2.73 7.83 -3.36
C ILE A 209 -2.41 7.18 -2.00
N GLY A 210 -1.28 7.56 -1.40
CA GLY A 210 -0.82 7.05 -0.10
C GLY A 210 -1.82 7.31 1.02
N GLY A 211 -2.30 8.55 1.16
CA GLY A 211 -3.29 8.92 2.16
C GLY A 211 -4.60 8.16 2.00
N ALA A 212 -5.09 8.01 0.77
CA ALA A 212 -6.31 7.25 0.50
C ALA A 212 -6.15 5.75 0.77
N MET A 213 -4.99 5.16 0.44
CA MET A 213 -4.72 3.76 0.75
C MET A 213 -4.56 3.53 2.25
N MET A 214 -4.01 4.49 2.99
CA MET A 214 -4.00 4.47 4.45
C MET A 214 -5.42 4.55 5.04
N ALA A 215 -6.29 5.42 4.51
CA ALA A 215 -7.70 5.47 4.92
C ALA A 215 -8.41 4.13 4.64
N SER A 216 -8.20 3.55 3.46
CA SER A 216 -8.77 2.25 3.11
C SER A 216 -8.29 1.14 4.05
N LEU A 217 -6.98 1.10 4.33
CA LEU A 217 -6.42 0.16 5.30
C LEU A 217 -7.05 0.37 6.67
N ALA A 218 -7.17 1.62 7.15
CA ALA A 218 -7.76 1.93 8.44
C ALA A 218 -9.21 1.45 8.56
N PHE A 219 -10.03 1.68 7.53
CA PHE A 219 -11.39 1.13 7.49
C PHE A 219 -11.39 -0.40 7.47
N GLY A 220 -10.50 -1.02 6.67
CA GLY A 220 -10.37 -2.47 6.61
C GLY A 220 -10.04 -3.07 7.98
N ILE A 221 -9.03 -2.55 8.66
CA ILE A 221 -8.61 -2.99 9.99
C ILE A 221 -9.71 -2.76 11.04
N TYR A 222 -10.38 -1.60 11.01
CA TYR A 222 -11.53 -1.33 11.89
C TYR A 222 -12.63 -2.38 11.70
N ARG A 223 -12.96 -2.72 10.45
CA ARG A 223 -13.96 -3.73 10.13
C ARG A 223 -13.54 -5.12 10.58
N LEU A 224 -12.28 -5.49 10.39
CA LEU A 224 -11.75 -6.77 10.90
C LEU A 224 -11.81 -6.84 12.42
N ALA A 225 -11.38 -5.79 13.12
CA ALA A 225 -11.47 -5.70 14.57
C ALA A 225 -12.92 -5.86 15.06
N SER A 226 -13.89 -5.35 14.29
CA SER A 226 -15.32 -5.47 14.61
C SER A 226 -15.86 -6.90 14.56
N LEU A 227 -15.15 -7.82 13.91
CA LEU A 227 -15.50 -9.24 13.91
C LEU A 227 -15.07 -9.95 15.21
N PHE A 228 -14.15 -9.36 15.97
CA PHE A 228 -13.60 -9.95 17.20
C PHE A 228 -14.10 -9.26 18.48
N TRP A 229 -14.49 -8.00 18.37
CA TRP A 229 -14.78 -7.11 19.50
C TRP A 229 -16.12 -6.38 19.31
N SER A 230 -17.00 -6.51 20.29
CA SER A 230 -18.20 -5.66 20.43
C SER A 230 -17.87 -4.26 20.93
N GLU A 231 -16.86 -4.15 21.80
CA GLU A 231 -16.40 -2.91 22.43
C GLU A 231 -15.92 -1.88 21.38
N PRO A 232 -16.57 -0.70 21.24
CA PRO A 232 -16.19 0.32 20.26
C PRO A 232 -14.73 0.76 20.34
N LEU A 233 -14.22 0.93 21.55
CA LEU A 233 -12.86 1.38 21.78
C LEU A 233 -11.82 0.46 21.15
N HIS A 234 -11.94 -0.87 21.32
CA HIS A 234 -10.98 -1.83 20.76
C HIS A 234 -10.97 -1.81 19.23
N ARG A 235 -12.16 -1.66 18.62
CA ARG A 235 -12.29 -1.54 17.16
C ARG A 235 -11.62 -0.29 16.64
N ARG A 236 -11.84 0.85 17.31
CA ARG A 236 -11.31 2.16 16.93
C ARG A 236 -9.79 2.25 17.05
N LEU A 237 -9.19 1.54 18.02
CA LEU A 237 -7.74 1.57 18.24
C LEU A 237 -6.95 0.67 17.29
N ALA A 238 -7.56 -0.40 16.80
CA ALA A 238 -6.88 -1.35 15.92
C ALA A 238 -6.22 -0.67 14.70
N PRO A 239 -6.89 0.24 13.95
CA PRO A 239 -6.25 0.99 12.87
C PRO A 239 -5.01 1.78 13.31
N ALA A 240 -5.08 2.47 14.44
CA ALA A 240 -3.97 3.28 14.95
C ALA A 240 -2.79 2.40 15.37
N VAL A 241 -3.04 1.27 16.02
CA VAL A 241 -1.98 0.32 16.40
C VAL A 241 -1.37 -0.35 15.18
N VAL A 242 -2.15 -0.70 14.16
CA VAL A 242 -1.60 -1.24 12.91
C VAL A 242 -0.75 -0.18 12.19
N ALA A 243 -1.27 1.04 12.04
CA ALA A 243 -0.57 2.09 11.31
C ALA A 243 0.70 2.58 12.02
N LEU A 244 0.65 2.77 13.35
CA LEU A 244 1.75 3.35 14.13
C LEU A 244 2.61 2.28 14.80
N GLY A 245 1.97 1.23 15.31
CA GLY A 245 2.60 0.23 16.16
C GLY A 245 3.32 -0.88 15.42
N MET A 246 3.09 -1.06 14.12
CA MET A 246 3.90 -1.97 13.31
C MET A 246 5.34 -1.49 13.14
N ASN A 247 5.63 -0.21 13.40
CA ASN A 247 7.00 0.30 13.44
C ASN A 247 7.82 -0.36 14.57
N ALA A 248 7.17 -0.69 15.69
CA ALA A 248 7.81 -1.35 16.83
C ALA A 248 8.36 -2.75 16.49
N LEU A 249 7.74 -3.44 15.54
CA LEU A 249 8.22 -4.74 15.04
C LEU A 249 9.51 -4.60 14.22
N GLY A 250 9.77 -3.43 13.65
CA GLY A 250 11.06 -3.10 13.04
C GLY A 250 12.20 -3.13 14.04
N TRP A 251 11.98 -2.60 15.25
CA TRP A 251 12.95 -2.71 16.35
C TRP A 251 13.14 -4.15 16.79
N VAL A 252 12.05 -4.91 16.96
CA VAL A 252 12.14 -6.32 17.32
C VAL A 252 12.95 -7.08 16.27
N HIS A 253 12.71 -6.82 14.98
CA HIS A 253 13.49 -7.40 13.89
C HIS A 253 14.97 -6.99 13.98
N MET A 254 15.26 -5.71 14.17
CA MET A 254 16.62 -5.20 14.33
C MET A 254 17.37 -5.87 15.50
N PHE A 255 16.75 -5.93 16.69
CA PHE A 255 17.36 -6.59 17.84
C PHE A 255 17.52 -8.09 17.62
N ALA A 256 16.61 -8.71 16.89
CA ALA A 256 16.73 -10.12 16.55
C ALA A 256 17.84 -10.37 15.50
N GLN A 257 18.10 -9.43 14.58
CA GLN A 257 19.27 -9.43 13.69
C GLN A 257 20.59 -9.33 14.45
N LEU A 258 20.62 -8.54 15.52
CA LEU A 258 21.76 -8.41 16.41
C LEU A 258 22.02 -9.66 17.26
N ALA A 259 20.96 -10.22 17.85
CA ALA A 259 21.07 -11.33 18.78
C ALA A 259 21.26 -12.68 18.10
N LEU A 260 20.61 -12.88 16.94
CA LEU A 260 20.52 -14.17 16.27
C LEU A 260 21.04 -14.11 14.84
N GLY A 261 20.92 -12.96 14.15
CA GLY A 261 21.13 -12.84 12.71
C GLY A 261 22.57 -12.93 12.20
N PRO A 262 22.76 -12.84 10.87
CA PRO A 262 24.07 -12.90 10.20
C PRO A 262 25.02 -11.79 10.64
N LEU A 263 24.48 -10.71 11.23
CA LEU A 263 25.23 -9.57 11.72
C LEU A 263 25.84 -9.83 13.10
N ARG A 264 25.39 -10.85 13.85
CA ARG A 264 25.87 -11.16 15.20
C ARG A 264 27.40 -11.29 15.23
N GLY A 265 28.04 -10.47 16.06
CA GLY A 265 29.49 -10.55 16.30
C GLY A 265 30.37 -10.03 15.16
N THR A 266 29.79 -9.53 14.07
CA THR A 266 30.55 -8.96 12.95
C THR A 266 31.09 -7.56 13.28
N ALA A 267 32.23 -7.18 12.68
CA ALA A 267 32.75 -5.82 12.77
C ALA A 267 31.73 -4.79 12.23
N ARG A 268 30.99 -5.17 11.17
CA ARG A 268 29.87 -4.39 10.62
C ARG A 268 28.78 -4.13 11.65
N ALA A 269 28.44 -5.10 12.50
CA ALA A 269 27.48 -4.89 13.57
C ALA A 269 28.03 -4.00 14.70
N ARG A 270 29.31 -4.11 15.06
CA ARG A 270 29.91 -3.15 16.02
C ARG A 270 29.97 -1.73 15.47
N GLU A 271 30.27 -1.56 14.19
CA GLU A 271 30.27 -0.26 13.51
C GLU A 271 28.85 0.32 13.44
N VAL A 272 27.87 -0.45 12.95
CA VAL A 272 26.48 0.01 12.74
C VAL A 272 25.72 0.19 14.06
N TYR A 273 25.90 -0.71 15.03
CA TYR A 273 25.09 -0.74 16.26
C TYR A 273 25.84 -0.31 17.52
N GLY A 274 27.18 -0.28 17.50
CA GLY A 274 27.99 0.29 18.57
C GLY A 274 28.25 1.77 18.33
N GLU A 275 29.16 2.10 17.42
CA GLU A 275 29.58 3.49 17.17
C GLU A 275 28.47 4.32 16.53
N ARG A 276 27.79 3.78 15.50
CA ARG A 276 26.75 4.53 14.79
C ARG A 276 25.46 4.65 15.58
N MET A 277 24.89 3.58 16.16
CA MET A 277 23.68 3.75 16.99
C MET A 277 23.93 4.60 18.25
N THR A 278 25.07 4.50 18.91
CA THR A 278 25.41 5.39 20.05
C THR A 278 25.53 6.84 19.60
N PHE A 279 26.19 7.08 18.46
CA PHE A 279 26.20 8.37 17.78
C PHE A 279 24.80 8.81 17.33
N TRP A 280 23.90 7.89 16.98
CA TRP A 280 22.55 8.24 16.54
C TRP A 280 21.67 8.65 17.73
N PHE A 281 21.65 7.86 18.82
CA PHE A 281 20.80 8.09 20.00
C PHE A 281 21.25 9.23 20.92
N LEU A 282 22.56 9.49 21.02
CA LEU A 282 23.10 10.46 21.99
C LEU A 282 23.53 11.79 21.36
N HIS A 283 23.58 11.87 20.03
CA HIS A 283 24.01 13.10 19.36
C HIS A 283 22.85 14.09 19.23
N PRO A 284 23.07 15.40 19.49
CA PRO A 284 22.03 16.44 19.43
C PRO A 284 21.36 16.57 18.05
N ASN A 285 21.95 15.97 17.01
CA ASN A 285 21.39 15.82 15.67
C ASN A 285 20.70 14.45 15.48
N ALA A 286 19.66 14.17 16.25
CA ALA A 286 18.76 13.01 16.12
C ALA A 286 18.19 12.76 14.70
N VAL A 287 18.43 13.71 13.79
CA VAL A 287 18.11 13.67 12.36
C VAL A 287 18.89 12.57 11.61
N PHE A 288 20.08 12.16 12.07
CA PHE A 288 20.84 11.05 11.46
C PHE A 288 20.24 9.67 11.80
N ILE A 289 19.59 9.52 12.96
CA ILE A 289 18.76 8.35 13.29
C ILE A 289 17.66 8.21 12.25
N CYS A 290 16.92 9.30 12.01
CA CYS A 290 15.78 9.32 11.10
C CYS A 290 16.23 8.98 9.67
N ARG A 291 17.35 9.55 9.21
CA ARG A 291 17.97 9.20 7.91
C ARG A 291 18.27 7.72 7.81
N SER A 292 18.87 7.12 8.83
CA SER A 292 19.28 5.72 8.79
C SER A 292 18.10 4.77 8.93
N MET A 293 17.10 5.10 9.75
CA MET A 293 15.88 4.32 9.92
C MET A 293 14.92 4.39 8.72
N LEU A 294 14.92 5.51 7.99
CA LEU A 294 14.03 5.72 6.84
C LEU A 294 14.67 5.31 5.51
N MET A 295 16.00 5.43 5.37
CA MET A 295 16.66 5.38 4.05
C MET A 295 17.73 4.29 3.89
N LYS A 296 18.27 3.69 4.97
CA LYS A 296 19.22 2.58 4.79
C LYS A 296 18.46 1.28 4.65
N ALA A 297 18.79 0.52 3.61
CA ALA A 297 18.07 -0.69 3.22
C ALA A 297 17.90 -1.70 4.36
N ASP A 298 18.85 -1.77 5.31
CA ASP A 298 18.78 -2.63 6.50
C ASP A 298 17.65 -2.24 7.50
N PHE A 299 17.14 -1.01 7.44
CA PHE A 299 16.17 -0.43 8.39
C PHE A 299 14.87 0.03 7.74
N VAL A 300 14.76 0.01 6.40
CA VAL A 300 13.54 0.36 5.64
C VAL A 300 12.29 -0.44 6.11
N LEU A 301 12.51 -1.53 6.84
CA LEU A 301 11.51 -2.32 7.57
C LEU A 301 10.86 -1.63 8.79
N CYS A 302 11.45 -0.58 9.34
CA CYS A 302 11.05 -0.02 10.64
C CYS A 302 9.95 1.05 10.55
N SER A 303 9.54 1.45 9.35
CA SER A 303 8.45 2.42 9.19
C SER A 303 7.38 1.93 8.22
N PHE A 304 6.34 1.33 8.77
CA PHE A 304 5.12 0.94 8.07
C PHE A 304 4.42 2.15 7.44
N LEU A 305 4.36 3.28 8.16
CA LEU A 305 3.81 4.53 7.63
C LEU A 305 4.57 5.04 6.41
N TYR A 306 5.91 4.95 6.43
CA TYR A 306 6.75 5.40 5.32
C TYR A 306 6.41 4.69 4.00
N LYS A 307 5.93 3.44 4.06
CA LYS A 307 5.49 2.69 2.87
C LYS A 307 4.22 3.24 2.22
N PHE A 308 3.46 4.06 2.91
CA PHE A 308 2.36 4.83 2.34
C PHE A 308 2.81 6.23 1.89
N MET A 309 3.91 6.74 2.43
CA MET A 309 4.42 8.08 2.13
C MET A 309 5.21 8.15 0.83
N CYS A 310 5.93 7.07 0.46
CA CYS A 310 6.92 7.12 -0.62
C CYS A 310 6.49 6.46 -1.92
N ALA A 311 5.24 6.67 -2.36
CA ALA A 311 4.74 6.15 -3.63
C ALA A 311 4.86 4.63 -3.83
N ASN A 312 5.09 3.87 -2.76
CA ASN A 312 5.49 2.48 -2.84
C ASN A 312 4.27 1.57 -3.08
N ALA A 313 4.42 0.62 -3.99
CA ALA A 313 3.42 -0.39 -4.33
C ALA A 313 3.02 -1.30 -3.14
N ILE A 314 3.90 -1.48 -2.15
CA ILE A 314 3.64 -2.30 -0.95
C ILE A 314 2.45 -1.77 -0.14
N GLY A 315 2.45 -0.48 0.24
CA GLY A 315 1.38 0.09 1.07
C GLY A 315 0.01 -0.05 0.41
N THR A 316 -0.05 0.19 -0.90
CA THR A 316 -1.23 0.00 -1.73
C THR A 316 -1.70 -1.46 -1.76
N ALA A 317 -0.78 -2.40 -1.98
CA ALA A 317 -1.09 -3.83 -1.96
C ALA A 317 -1.63 -4.28 -0.59
N LEU A 318 -1.08 -3.79 0.52
CA LEU A 318 -1.58 -4.10 1.87
C LEU A 318 -3.02 -3.61 2.08
N ALA A 319 -3.38 -2.42 1.58
CA ALA A 319 -4.75 -1.92 1.63
C ALA A 319 -5.72 -2.79 0.80
N LEU A 320 -5.30 -3.25 -0.38
CA LEU A 320 -6.06 -4.17 -1.22
C LEU A 320 -6.26 -5.54 -0.58
N ILE A 321 -5.22 -6.07 0.09
CA ILE A 321 -5.30 -7.33 0.83
C ILE A 321 -6.26 -7.20 2.01
N ALA A 322 -6.21 -6.09 2.77
CA ALA A 322 -7.15 -5.83 3.86
C ALA A 322 -8.60 -5.79 3.38
N ALA A 323 -8.85 -5.09 2.28
CA ALA A 323 -10.17 -5.05 1.66
C ALA A 323 -10.64 -6.44 1.21
N THR A 324 -9.77 -7.21 0.56
CA THR A 324 -10.05 -8.60 0.17
C THR A 324 -10.42 -9.44 1.39
N TYR A 325 -9.67 -9.30 2.49
CA TYR A 325 -9.90 -10.05 3.71
C TYR A 325 -11.23 -9.69 4.38
N VAL A 326 -11.58 -8.41 4.48
CA VAL A 326 -12.90 -7.96 4.97
C VAL A 326 -14.02 -8.55 4.10
N LEU A 327 -13.87 -8.52 2.78
CA LEU A 327 -14.86 -9.06 1.85
C LEU A 327 -14.96 -10.58 1.92
N VAL A 328 -13.92 -11.29 2.32
CA VAL A 328 -13.96 -12.74 2.55
C VAL A 328 -14.53 -13.09 3.93
N ALA A 329 -14.22 -12.30 4.96
CA ALA A 329 -14.48 -12.60 6.36
C ALA A 329 -15.95 -12.37 6.81
N VAL A 330 -16.65 -11.38 6.25
CA VAL A 330 -18.07 -11.15 6.59
C VAL A 330 -18.94 -12.23 5.92
N ARG A 331 -19.86 -12.83 6.70
CA ARG A 331 -20.55 -14.11 6.41
C ARG A 331 -21.04 -14.25 4.96
N VAL A 332 -20.54 -15.31 4.33
CA VAL A 332 -20.77 -15.74 2.93
C VAL A 332 -22.23 -16.07 2.60
N ARG A 333 -23.10 -16.34 3.58
CA ARG A 333 -24.52 -16.62 3.30
C ARG A 333 -25.27 -15.45 2.66
N GLU A 334 -24.72 -14.25 2.70
CA GLU A 334 -25.26 -13.03 2.08
C GLU A 334 -24.51 -12.62 0.80
N SER A 335 -23.50 -13.40 0.34
CA SER A 335 -22.66 -12.99 -0.78
C SER A 335 -23.34 -13.19 -2.13
N GLY A 336 -23.84 -12.09 -2.71
CA GLY A 336 -24.23 -12.03 -4.11
C GLY A 336 -23.01 -12.08 -5.05
N ARG A 337 -23.25 -12.39 -6.34
CA ARG A 337 -22.21 -12.47 -7.39
C ARG A 337 -21.29 -11.24 -7.46
N GLY A 338 -21.84 -10.04 -7.18
CA GLY A 338 -21.06 -8.79 -7.17
C GLY A 338 -19.93 -8.80 -6.13
N ARG A 339 -20.16 -9.35 -4.94
CA ARG A 339 -19.13 -9.44 -3.90
C ARG A 339 -17.99 -10.39 -4.31
N LEU A 340 -18.31 -11.50 -4.97
CA LEU A 340 -17.31 -12.42 -5.51
C LEU A 340 -16.46 -11.75 -6.61
N ALA A 341 -17.09 -10.96 -7.48
CA ALA A 341 -16.37 -10.16 -8.47
C ALA A 341 -15.45 -9.12 -7.80
N ALA A 342 -15.90 -8.43 -6.75
CA ALA A 342 -15.06 -7.51 -5.98
C ALA A 342 -13.85 -8.21 -5.34
N ILE A 343 -14.04 -9.40 -4.75
CA ILE A 343 -12.95 -10.22 -4.20
C ILE A 343 -11.92 -10.55 -5.29
N ALA A 344 -12.38 -11.02 -6.45
CA ALA A 344 -11.49 -11.36 -7.57
C ALA A 344 -10.70 -10.14 -8.08
N LEU A 345 -11.37 -8.98 -8.24
CA LEU A 345 -10.74 -7.75 -8.70
C LEU A 345 -9.69 -7.23 -7.71
N LEU A 346 -9.98 -7.26 -6.40
CA LEU A 346 -9.03 -6.82 -5.37
C LEU A 346 -7.85 -7.77 -5.25
N ALA A 347 -8.07 -9.09 -5.31
CA ALA A 347 -7.00 -10.10 -5.29
C ALA A 347 -6.08 -9.98 -6.52
N MET A 348 -6.66 -9.82 -7.71
CA MET A 348 -5.93 -9.54 -8.95
C MET A 348 -5.09 -8.27 -8.81
N SER A 349 -5.69 -7.19 -8.31
CA SER A 349 -5.00 -5.90 -8.15
C SER A 349 -3.86 -5.98 -7.14
N ALA A 350 -4.05 -6.66 -6.01
CA ALA A 350 -3.00 -6.84 -5.00
C ALA A 350 -1.80 -7.61 -5.58
N ALA A 351 -2.06 -8.70 -6.31
CA ALA A 351 -1.03 -9.51 -6.96
C ALA A 351 -0.32 -8.75 -8.07
N ALA A 352 -1.06 -8.00 -8.89
CA ALA A 352 -0.48 -7.22 -9.99
C ALA A 352 0.35 -6.03 -9.48
N ILE A 353 -0.13 -5.28 -8.48
CA ILE A 353 0.57 -4.11 -7.95
C ILE A 353 1.84 -4.52 -7.19
N HIS A 354 1.80 -5.60 -6.41
CA HIS A 354 2.98 -6.06 -5.68
C HIS A 354 2.99 -7.58 -5.49
N PRO A 355 3.52 -8.37 -6.45
CA PRO A 355 3.42 -9.83 -6.44
C PRO A 355 4.03 -10.48 -5.22
N VAL A 356 5.14 -9.93 -4.71
CA VAL A 356 5.85 -10.48 -3.55
C VAL A 356 4.98 -10.49 -2.29
N VAL A 357 3.95 -9.64 -2.21
CA VAL A 357 3.04 -9.57 -1.05
C VAL A 357 1.64 -10.06 -1.45
N GLY A 358 1.14 -9.66 -2.62
CA GLY A 358 -0.19 -10.00 -3.11
C GLY A 358 -0.38 -11.48 -3.41
N VAL A 359 0.59 -12.15 -4.04
CA VAL A 359 0.47 -13.59 -4.36
C VAL A 359 0.50 -14.43 -3.07
N PRO A 360 1.48 -14.27 -2.16
CA PRO A 360 1.45 -14.96 -0.88
C PRO A 360 0.19 -14.70 -0.05
N ALA A 361 -0.31 -13.46 -0.02
CA ALA A 361 -1.54 -13.14 0.68
C ALA A 361 -2.79 -13.82 0.06
N GLY A 362 -2.85 -13.91 -1.26
CA GLY A 362 -3.89 -14.66 -1.97
C GLY A 362 -3.82 -16.16 -1.68
N LEU A 363 -2.63 -16.76 -1.70
CA LEU A 363 -2.42 -18.17 -1.34
C LEU A 363 -2.79 -18.44 0.13
N ALA A 364 -2.40 -17.55 1.04
CA ALA A 364 -2.80 -17.58 2.44
C ALA A 364 -4.32 -17.58 2.62
N LEU A 365 -5.03 -16.73 1.87
CA LEU A 365 -6.49 -16.67 1.87
C LEU A 365 -7.10 -17.99 1.37
N ILE A 366 -6.57 -18.56 0.28
CA ILE A 366 -7.04 -19.84 -0.27
C ILE A 366 -6.87 -20.96 0.76
N VAL A 367 -5.68 -21.09 1.35
CA VAL A 367 -5.38 -22.11 2.38
C VAL A 367 -6.27 -21.91 3.61
N GLY A 368 -6.34 -20.68 4.12
CA GLY A 368 -7.16 -20.36 5.28
C GLY A 368 -8.65 -20.62 5.06
N LEU A 369 -9.16 -20.35 3.85
CA LEU A 369 -10.54 -20.65 3.48
C LEU A 369 -10.80 -22.15 3.36
N ALA A 370 -9.88 -22.89 2.74
CA ALA A 370 -9.95 -24.35 2.67
C ALA A 370 -10.02 -24.96 4.08
N LEU A 371 -9.13 -24.53 5.00
CA LEU A 371 -9.16 -24.96 6.40
C LEU A 371 -10.48 -24.57 7.09
N ALA A 372 -11.00 -23.37 6.84
CA ALA A 372 -12.27 -22.92 7.40
C ALA A 372 -13.49 -23.69 6.85
N THR A 373 -13.42 -24.25 5.64
CA THR A 373 -14.44 -25.13 5.05
C THR A 373 -14.33 -26.59 5.49
N LEU A 374 -13.14 -27.05 5.88
CA LEU A 374 -12.90 -28.39 6.40
C LEU A 374 -13.18 -28.51 7.92
N GLY A 375 -13.24 -27.37 8.62
CA GLY A 375 -13.53 -27.32 10.06
C GLY A 375 -14.98 -27.70 10.44
N PRO A 376 -15.29 -27.81 11.75
CA PRO A 376 -16.57 -28.29 12.26
C PRO A 376 -17.80 -27.52 11.76
N GLU A 377 -17.64 -26.24 11.44
CA GLU A 377 -18.69 -25.35 10.90
C GLU A 377 -18.80 -25.39 9.36
N GLY A 378 -17.95 -26.19 8.71
CA GLY A 378 -17.70 -26.22 7.27
C GLY A 378 -18.91 -26.54 6.41
N ARG A 379 -19.85 -27.35 6.92
CA ARG A 379 -21.10 -27.73 6.22
C ARG A 379 -21.98 -26.56 5.80
N THR A 380 -21.76 -25.37 6.35
CA THR A 380 -22.54 -24.16 6.04
C THR A 380 -21.80 -23.13 5.19
N ARG A 381 -20.53 -23.39 4.86
CA ARG A 381 -19.65 -22.45 4.13
C ARG A 381 -19.47 -22.88 2.68
N THR A 382 -19.56 -21.91 1.77
CA THR A 382 -19.34 -22.14 0.35
C THR A 382 -17.87 -21.92 -0.01
N PRO A 383 -17.28 -22.66 -0.97
CA PRO A 383 -15.93 -22.42 -1.47
C PRO A 383 -15.82 -21.20 -2.40
N ALA A 384 -16.95 -20.53 -2.72
CA ALA A 384 -17.00 -19.46 -3.71
C ALA A 384 -16.01 -18.29 -3.46
N PRO A 385 -15.77 -17.81 -2.23
CA PRO A 385 -14.76 -16.79 -1.98
C PRO A 385 -13.33 -17.25 -2.30
N ALA A 386 -13.01 -18.53 -2.03
CA ALA A 386 -11.69 -19.08 -2.36
C ALA A 386 -11.52 -19.16 -3.88
N LEU A 387 -12.56 -19.60 -4.59
CA LEU A 387 -12.57 -19.60 -6.05
C LEU A 387 -12.43 -18.19 -6.63
N ALA A 388 -13.07 -17.18 -6.04
CA ALA A 388 -12.93 -15.79 -6.46
C ALA A 388 -11.48 -15.28 -6.30
N VAL A 389 -10.81 -15.63 -5.19
CA VAL A 389 -9.38 -15.32 -5.01
C VAL A 389 -8.53 -16.05 -6.06
N VAL A 390 -8.79 -17.33 -6.32
CA VAL A 390 -8.09 -18.10 -7.37
C VAL A 390 -8.26 -17.44 -8.73
N ILE A 391 -9.50 -17.09 -9.12
CA ILE A 391 -9.78 -16.37 -10.37
C ILE A 391 -9.00 -15.06 -10.42
N GLY A 392 -9.01 -14.27 -9.34
CA GLY A 392 -8.24 -13.02 -9.27
C GLY A 392 -6.74 -13.22 -9.49
N LEU A 393 -6.14 -14.22 -8.83
CA LEU A 393 -4.71 -14.56 -9.01
C LEU A 393 -4.42 -15.06 -10.43
N SER A 394 -5.30 -15.88 -11.01
CA SER A 394 -5.17 -16.35 -12.39
C SER A 394 -5.24 -15.20 -13.39
N LEU A 395 -6.10 -14.19 -13.16
CA LEU A 395 -6.18 -13.00 -14.00
C LEU A 395 -4.94 -12.11 -13.90
N ALA A 396 -4.22 -12.15 -12.77
CA ALA A 396 -2.93 -11.46 -12.64
C ALA A 396 -1.79 -12.22 -13.33
N ALA A 397 -1.95 -13.52 -13.61
CA ALA A 397 -0.87 -14.37 -14.13
C ALA A 397 -0.21 -13.86 -15.43
N PRO A 398 -0.92 -13.32 -16.44
CA PRO A 398 -0.27 -12.76 -17.64
C PRO A 398 0.64 -11.58 -17.33
N ILE A 399 0.25 -10.72 -16.39
CA ILE A 399 1.04 -9.56 -15.95
C ILE A 399 2.30 -10.04 -15.23
N LEU A 400 2.15 -11.02 -14.33
CA LEU A 400 3.26 -11.60 -13.59
C LEU A 400 4.21 -12.36 -14.51
N TRP A 401 3.65 -13.10 -15.47
CA TRP A 401 4.42 -13.79 -16.49
C TRP A 401 5.27 -12.81 -17.29
N PHE A 402 4.67 -11.72 -17.79
CA PHE A 402 5.39 -10.65 -18.46
C PHE A 402 6.57 -10.18 -17.59
N MET A 403 6.31 -9.74 -16.36
CA MET A 403 7.37 -9.22 -15.46
C MET A 403 8.50 -10.20 -15.18
N LEU A 404 8.18 -11.48 -15.00
CA LEU A 404 9.16 -12.53 -14.69
C LEU A 404 9.97 -12.94 -15.93
N HIS A 405 9.40 -12.84 -17.12
CA HIS A 405 10.03 -13.30 -18.37
C HIS A 405 10.59 -12.17 -19.23
N THR A 406 10.27 -10.91 -18.92
CA THR A 406 10.96 -9.73 -19.47
C THR A 406 12.25 -9.41 -18.72
N GLY A 407 12.59 -10.16 -17.66
CA GLY A 407 13.88 -10.09 -17.00
C GLY A 407 15.02 -10.43 -17.97
N LEU A 408 16.03 -9.56 -18.00
CA LEU A 408 17.20 -9.67 -18.85
C LEU A 408 18.00 -10.93 -18.50
N ALA A 409 18.35 -11.70 -19.52
CA ALA A 409 18.91 -13.05 -19.47
C ALA A 409 20.36 -13.17 -18.89
N GLY A 410 20.80 -12.25 -18.03
CA GLY A 410 22.20 -12.18 -17.56
C GLY A 410 22.44 -12.58 -16.11
N GLY A 411 21.45 -12.47 -15.23
CA GLY A 411 21.63 -12.65 -13.78
C GLY A 411 21.33 -14.06 -13.28
N PRO A 412 21.93 -14.51 -12.15
CA PRO A 412 21.54 -15.77 -11.53
C PRO A 412 20.06 -15.68 -11.11
N PRO A 413 19.20 -16.64 -11.53
CA PRO A 413 17.79 -16.63 -11.16
C PRO A 413 17.65 -16.71 -9.64
N SER A 414 16.62 -16.05 -9.08
CA SER A 414 16.20 -16.34 -7.70
C SER A 414 15.84 -17.82 -7.61
N ARG A 415 16.49 -18.57 -6.72
CA ARG A 415 16.32 -20.02 -6.64
C ARG A 415 15.44 -20.37 -5.44
N LEU A 416 14.49 -21.27 -5.66
CA LEU A 416 13.72 -21.88 -4.58
C LEU A 416 14.60 -22.98 -3.93
N HIS A 417 15.34 -22.65 -2.88
CA HIS A 417 16.11 -23.61 -2.10
C HIS A 417 15.86 -23.44 -0.60
N ILE A 418 15.60 -24.55 0.11
CA ILE A 418 15.63 -24.58 1.58
C ILE A 418 17.10 -24.65 1.99
N VAL A 419 17.72 -23.50 2.24
CA VAL A 419 19.14 -23.45 2.64
C VAL A 419 19.22 -23.64 4.17
N ARG A 420 20.11 -24.52 4.65
CA ARG A 420 20.39 -24.76 6.08
C ARG A 420 20.91 -23.56 6.92
N PRO A 421 21.45 -22.43 6.40
CA PRO A 421 21.89 -21.30 7.22
C PRO A 421 20.77 -20.33 7.64
N ASN A 422 19.50 -20.54 7.26
CA ASN A 422 18.41 -19.61 7.56
C ASN A 422 17.73 -19.78 8.94
N LEU A 423 18.29 -20.58 9.85
CA LEU A 423 17.76 -20.76 11.20
C LEU A 423 17.60 -19.44 11.99
N PRO A 424 18.53 -18.48 11.91
CA PRO A 424 18.35 -17.22 12.63
C PRO A 424 17.33 -16.27 12.00
N PRO A 425 17.33 -16.00 10.67
CA PRO A 425 16.21 -15.28 10.03
C PRO A 425 14.85 -15.93 10.29
N LEU A 426 14.81 -17.28 10.33
CA LEU A 426 13.61 -18.03 10.72
C LEU A 426 13.22 -17.73 12.17
N ALA A 427 14.13 -17.82 13.13
CA ALA A 427 13.86 -17.49 14.53
C ALA A 427 13.41 -16.03 14.73
N GLN A 428 13.98 -15.09 13.97
CA GLN A 428 13.56 -13.69 13.95
C GLN A 428 12.14 -13.54 13.40
N GLY A 429 11.83 -14.19 12.29
CA GLY A 429 10.48 -14.24 11.73
C GLY A 429 9.48 -14.84 12.70
N LEU A 430 9.82 -15.94 13.38
CA LEU A 430 9.00 -16.56 14.43
C LEU A 430 8.71 -15.57 15.58
N LEU A 431 9.70 -14.80 16.01
CA LEU A 431 9.57 -13.89 17.16
C LEU A 431 8.74 -12.64 16.83
N VAL A 432 8.98 -12.04 15.65
CA VAL A 432 8.28 -10.85 15.16
C VAL A 432 6.85 -11.16 14.71
N VAL A 433 6.64 -12.34 14.11
CA VAL A 433 5.39 -12.68 13.42
C VAL A 433 4.54 -13.64 14.23
N LEU A 434 5.12 -14.75 14.69
CA LEU A 434 4.34 -15.85 15.25
C LEU A 434 3.95 -15.62 16.70
N LEU A 435 4.75 -14.96 17.54
CA LEU A 435 4.31 -14.71 18.93
C LEU A 435 3.08 -13.79 19.02
N PRO A 436 3.03 -12.62 18.34
CA PRO A 436 1.81 -11.80 18.32
C PRO A 436 0.64 -12.50 17.63
N ALA A 437 0.90 -13.22 16.53
CA ALA A 437 -0.11 -13.96 15.79
C ALA A 437 -0.70 -15.12 16.61
N LEU A 438 0.10 -15.88 17.34
CA LEU A 438 -0.33 -16.96 18.23
C LEU A 438 -1.14 -16.42 19.41
N TRP A 439 -0.77 -15.26 19.94
CA TRP A 439 -1.51 -14.61 21.01
C TRP A 439 -2.88 -14.08 20.53
N GLY A 440 -2.91 -13.39 19.39
CA GLY A 440 -4.14 -12.97 18.72
C GLY A 440 -5.00 -14.15 18.24
N TRP A 441 -4.38 -15.25 17.81
CA TRP A 441 -5.05 -16.50 17.47
C TRP A 441 -5.68 -17.17 18.69
N ALA A 442 -4.98 -17.23 19.82
CA ALA A 442 -5.52 -17.77 21.07
C ALA A 442 -6.75 -16.99 21.55
N ALA A 443 -6.78 -15.68 21.28
CA ALA A 443 -7.95 -14.82 21.44
C ALA A 443 -9.08 -15.17 20.47
N ALA A 444 -8.73 -15.22 19.18
CA ALA A 444 -9.66 -15.36 18.07
C ALA A 444 -10.32 -16.73 18.04
N ARG A 445 -9.59 -17.82 18.36
CA ARG A 445 -10.10 -19.20 18.27
C ARG A 445 -11.31 -19.45 19.17
N ARG A 446 -11.45 -18.69 20.26
CA ARG A 446 -12.58 -18.81 21.20
C ARG A 446 -13.83 -18.05 20.72
N ARG A 447 -13.66 -17.03 19.88
CA ARG A 447 -14.75 -16.11 19.48
C ARG A 447 -15.13 -16.21 18.01
N ALA A 448 -14.17 -16.50 17.15
CA ALA A 448 -14.29 -16.60 15.70
C ALA A 448 -13.28 -17.63 15.15
N PRO A 449 -13.52 -18.95 15.38
CA PRO A 449 -12.57 -20.01 15.03
C PRO A 449 -12.20 -20.03 13.54
N ALA A 450 -13.13 -19.63 12.67
CA ALA A 450 -12.89 -19.51 11.23
C ALA A 450 -11.89 -18.42 10.85
N LEU A 451 -11.98 -17.25 11.50
CA LEU A 451 -11.04 -16.15 11.29
C LEU A 451 -9.68 -16.49 11.88
N ALA A 452 -9.66 -17.24 12.98
CA ALA A 452 -8.44 -17.77 13.57
C ALA A 452 -7.72 -18.73 12.60
N LEU A 453 -8.46 -19.63 11.93
CA LEU A 453 -7.91 -20.52 10.89
C LEU A 453 -7.42 -19.76 9.66
N LEU A 454 -8.15 -18.72 9.23
CA LEU A 454 -7.73 -17.85 8.13
C LEU A 454 -6.41 -17.14 8.43
N GLY A 455 -6.26 -16.61 9.65
CA GLY A 455 -5.00 -16.01 10.06
C GLY A 455 -3.86 -17.02 10.25
N LEU A 456 -4.14 -18.26 10.69
CA LEU A 456 -3.13 -19.34 10.71
C LEU A 456 -2.61 -19.67 9.32
N GLY A 457 -3.50 -19.80 8.33
CA GLY A 457 -3.10 -19.99 6.94
C GLY A 457 -2.18 -18.88 6.44
N PHE A 458 -2.47 -17.65 6.87
CA PHE A 458 -1.62 -16.50 6.58
C PHE A 458 -0.25 -16.57 7.23
N ALA A 459 -0.17 -16.89 8.53
CA ALA A 459 1.10 -17.06 9.22
C ALA A 459 1.92 -18.20 8.61
N ALA A 460 1.29 -19.32 8.25
CA ALA A 460 1.95 -20.49 7.66
C ALA A 460 2.51 -20.20 6.26
N VAL A 461 1.73 -19.57 5.38
CA VAL A 461 2.20 -19.21 4.03
C VAL A 461 3.27 -18.12 4.09
N SER A 462 3.13 -17.12 4.97
CA SER A 462 4.16 -16.10 5.17
C SER A 462 5.48 -16.69 5.67
N LEU A 463 5.40 -17.64 6.60
CA LEU A 463 6.57 -18.39 7.09
C LEU A 463 7.18 -19.22 5.97
N ALA A 464 6.37 -19.94 5.19
CA ALA A 464 6.84 -20.74 4.08
C ALA A 464 7.57 -19.87 3.03
N VAL A 465 7.03 -18.70 2.69
CA VAL A 465 7.68 -17.75 1.79
C VAL A 465 8.98 -17.20 2.40
N ALA A 466 8.99 -16.89 3.69
CA ALA A 466 10.20 -16.43 4.38
C ALA A 466 11.30 -17.51 4.48
N VAL A 467 10.92 -18.79 4.48
CA VAL A 467 11.86 -19.93 4.54
C VAL A 467 12.33 -20.37 3.16
N ALA A 468 11.46 -20.35 2.16
CA ALA A 468 11.69 -21.00 0.87
C ALA A 468 12.27 -20.08 -0.23
N PHE A 469 12.25 -18.76 -0.02
CA PHE A 469 12.83 -17.80 -0.98
C PHE A 469 14.24 -17.40 -0.55
N ASP A 470 15.23 -17.82 -1.34
CA ASP A 470 16.60 -17.32 -1.26
C ASP A 470 16.80 -16.27 -2.36
N THR A 471 17.20 -15.08 -1.96
CA THR A 471 17.39 -13.95 -2.85
C THR A 471 18.89 -13.66 -2.96
N PRO A 472 19.44 -13.50 -4.18
CA PRO A 472 20.89 -13.39 -4.40
C PRO A 472 21.54 -12.10 -3.81
N VAL A 473 20.76 -11.27 -3.11
CA VAL A 473 21.23 -10.04 -2.47
C VAL A 473 21.03 -10.18 -0.95
N PRO A 474 22.03 -9.89 -0.10
CA PRO A 474 21.90 -10.01 1.37
C PRO A 474 20.77 -9.17 1.98
N VAL A 475 20.31 -8.14 1.26
CA VAL A 475 19.33 -7.13 1.69
C VAL A 475 17.88 -7.56 1.40
N THR A 476 17.66 -8.58 0.58
CA THR A 476 16.32 -8.96 0.09
C THR A 476 15.57 -9.97 0.97
N ALA A 477 16.20 -10.45 2.07
CA ALA A 477 15.54 -11.18 3.17
C ALA A 477 14.43 -10.36 3.88
N ILE A 478 14.33 -9.06 3.56
CA ILE A 478 13.38 -8.08 4.07
C ILE A 478 11.95 -8.26 3.52
N TYR A 479 11.80 -8.76 2.30
CA TYR A 479 10.51 -8.76 1.61
C TYR A 479 9.48 -9.80 2.11
N PRO A 480 9.87 -11.04 2.45
CA PRO A 480 8.95 -12.00 3.07
C PRO A 480 8.40 -11.53 4.42
N VAL A 481 9.14 -10.67 5.12
CA VAL A 481 8.70 -10.07 6.38
C VAL A 481 7.45 -9.21 6.15
N TYR A 482 7.36 -8.43 5.05
CA TYR A 482 6.18 -7.59 4.75
C TYR A 482 4.89 -8.38 4.55
N THR A 483 4.99 -9.55 3.92
CA THR A 483 3.86 -10.47 3.85
C THR A 483 3.46 -10.86 5.26
N ALA A 484 4.41 -11.32 6.08
CA ALA A 484 4.17 -11.73 7.45
C ALA A 484 3.60 -10.61 8.36
N TYR A 485 4.04 -9.37 8.17
CA TYR A 485 3.55 -8.16 8.84
C TYR A 485 2.04 -7.99 8.68
N PHE A 486 1.47 -8.29 7.51
CA PHE A 486 0.03 -8.17 7.32
C PHE A 486 -0.75 -9.23 8.11
N GLY A 487 -0.22 -10.46 8.21
CA GLY A 487 -0.77 -11.50 9.08
C GLY A 487 -0.78 -11.08 10.53
N VAL A 488 0.32 -10.46 10.98
CA VAL A 488 0.39 -9.85 12.29
C VAL A 488 -0.61 -8.71 12.44
N ALA A 489 -0.80 -7.84 11.44
CA ALA A 489 -1.77 -6.76 11.48
C ALA A 489 -3.21 -7.25 11.67
N LEU A 490 -3.59 -8.34 10.97
CA LEU A 490 -4.87 -9.02 11.13
C LEU A 490 -5.07 -9.52 12.57
N PHE A 491 -4.03 -10.11 13.16
CA PHE A 491 -4.08 -10.60 14.54
C PHE A 491 -3.84 -9.53 15.59
N ALA A 492 -3.18 -8.43 15.27
CA ALA A 492 -3.01 -7.26 16.13
C ALA A 492 -4.37 -6.60 16.32
N ALA A 493 -5.21 -6.51 15.28
CA ALA A 493 -6.59 -6.07 15.42
C ALA A 493 -7.39 -6.94 16.41
N ALA A 494 -7.12 -8.25 16.45
CA ALA A 494 -7.67 -9.14 17.47
C ALA A 494 -6.97 -8.95 18.84
N GLY A 495 -5.65 -8.87 18.90
CA GLY A 495 -4.86 -8.84 20.15
C GLY A 495 -4.91 -7.52 20.90
N VAL A 496 -5.10 -6.39 20.23
CA VAL A 496 -5.13 -5.04 20.82
C VAL A 496 -6.23 -4.92 21.87
N GLY A 497 -7.41 -5.48 21.62
CA GLY A 497 -8.50 -5.48 22.59
C GLY A 497 -8.15 -6.28 23.86
N MET A 498 -7.43 -7.41 23.72
CA MET A 498 -6.95 -8.18 24.86
C MET A 498 -5.84 -7.46 25.62
N LEU A 499 -4.86 -6.90 24.91
CA LEU A 499 -3.75 -6.18 25.52
C LEU A 499 -4.26 -4.97 26.30
N ALA A 500 -5.13 -4.17 25.68
CA ALA A 500 -5.75 -3.02 26.34
C ALA A 500 -6.56 -3.44 27.57
N GLN A 501 -7.35 -4.51 27.48
CA GLN A 501 -8.12 -5.01 28.62
C GLN A 501 -7.22 -5.57 29.74
N ALA A 502 -6.19 -6.34 29.39
CA ALA A 502 -5.26 -6.92 30.36
C ALA A 502 -4.42 -5.84 31.07
N LEU A 503 -3.94 -4.83 30.34
CA LEU A 503 -3.23 -3.70 30.91
C LEU A 503 -4.14 -2.88 31.83
N LYS A 504 -5.38 -2.59 31.39
CA LYS A 504 -6.36 -1.88 32.23
C LYS A 504 -6.62 -2.59 33.55
N LEU A 505 -6.74 -3.92 33.52
CA LEU A 505 -6.97 -4.73 34.72
C LEU A 505 -5.76 -4.78 35.66
N ARG A 506 -4.53 -4.65 35.14
CA ARG A 506 -3.30 -4.75 35.95
C ARG A 506 -2.80 -3.43 36.49
N VAL A 507 -2.78 -2.39 35.67
CA VAL A 507 -2.15 -1.10 36.01
C VAL A 507 -3.14 0.06 36.03
N GLY A 508 -4.42 -0.20 35.76
CA GLY A 508 -5.46 0.83 35.65
C GLY A 508 -5.50 1.49 34.26
N GLY A 509 -6.59 2.22 34.02
CA GLY A 509 -6.89 2.80 32.71
C GLY A 509 -5.83 3.76 32.18
N ALA A 510 -5.44 4.74 32.99
CA ALA A 510 -4.49 5.79 32.57
C ALA A 510 -3.11 5.20 32.23
N TRP A 511 -2.58 4.32 33.08
CA TRP A 511 -1.28 3.68 32.85
C TRP A 511 -1.28 2.72 31.66
N ALA A 512 -2.38 2.00 31.44
CA ALA A 512 -2.53 1.17 30.24
C ALA A 512 -2.39 2.00 28.96
N TRP A 513 -2.98 3.20 28.93
CA TRP A 513 -2.85 4.11 27.79
C TRP A 513 -1.45 4.69 27.65
N ALA A 514 -0.83 5.11 28.76
CA ALA A 514 0.53 5.61 28.75
C ALA A 514 1.50 4.56 28.21
N LEU A 515 1.37 3.30 28.62
CA LEU A 515 2.20 2.20 28.13
C LEU A 515 1.99 1.91 26.64
N LEU A 516 0.74 1.89 26.17
CA LEU A 516 0.45 1.71 24.73
C LEU A 516 1.03 2.88 23.91
N ALA A 517 0.94 4.11 24.41
CA ALA A 517 1.53 5.27 23.76
C ALA A 517 3.07 5.19 23.72
N ILE A 518 3.71 4.80 24.82
CA ILE A 518 5.17 4.63 24.90
C ILE A 518 5.66 3.54 23.95
N VAL A 519 4.90 2.48 23.71
CA VAL A 519 5.32 1.39 22.82
C VAL A 519 5.11 1.75 21.34
N PHE A 520 4.03 2.43 20.99
CA PHE A 520 3.62 2.59 19.58
C PHE A 520 3.88 3.97 18.98
N LEU A 521 4.09 5.01 19.80
CA LEU A 521 4.20 6.38 19.33
C LEU A 521 5.64 6.88 19.08
N PRO A 522 6.67 6.47 19.84
CA PRO A 522 8.02 7.03 19.68
C PRO A 522 8.57 6.94 18.25
N ASP A 523 8.35 5.83 17.55
CA ASP A 523 8.88 5.64 16.19
C ASP A 523 8.25 6.59 15.19
N ALA A 524 6.94 6.73 15.27
CA ALA A 524 6.20 7.68 14.45
C ALA A 524 6.67 9.11 14.77
N LEU A 525 6.83 9.46 16.04
CA LEU A 525 7.32 10.78 16.47
C LEU A 525 8.75 11.04 16.01
N MET A 526 9.63 10.04 16.09
CA MET A 526 11.00 10.13 15.60
C MET A 526 11.01 10.33 14.09
N MET A 527 10.22 9.54 13.33
CA MET A 527 10.06 9.73 11.90
C MET A 527 9.57 11.14 11.54
N PHE A 528 8.50 11.63 12.18
CA PHE A 528 7.98 12.98 11.91
C PHE A 528 8.92 14.08 12.34
N ASN A 529 9.63 13.92 13.46
CA ASN A 529 10.68 14.85 13.87
C ASN A 529 11.83 14.86 12.86
N GLY A 530 12.16 13.69 12.28
CA GLY A 530 13.06 13.56 11.16
C GLY A 530 12.61 14.38 9.96
N PHE A 531 11.37 14.17 9.50
CA PHE A 531 10.79 14.92 8.38
C PHE A 531 10.69 16.43 8.65
N ALA A 532 10.34 16.85 9.86
CA ALA A 532 10.26 18.26 10.22
C ALA A 532 11.63 18.94 10.24
N ARG A 533 12.71 18.19 10.50
CA ARG A 533 14.09 18.69 10.53
C ARG A 533 14.86 18.42 9.23
N GLN A 534 14.26 17.77 8.24
CA GLN A 534 14.86 17.53 6.94
C GLN A 534 14.95 18.86 6.17
N GLY A 535 16.18 19.35 6.01
CA GLY A 535 16.51 20.44 5.09
C GLY A 535 17.10 19.95 3.77
N PRO A 536 17.32 20.83 2.79
CA PRO A 536 17.85 20.48 1.45
C PRO A 536 19.16 19.68 1.49
N LYS A 537 20.00 19.92 2.50
CA LYS A 537 21.33 19.29 2.68
C LYS A 537 21.33 17.82 3.15
N TRP A 538 20.17 17.16 3.24
CA TRP A 538 20.00 15.89 3.97
C TRP A 538 19.67 14.65 3.12
N GLY A 539 19.59 14.78 1.80
CA GLY A 539 19.25 13.68 0.89
C GLY A 539 20.28 12.55 0.83
N LEU A 540 19.82 11.29 0.84
CA LEU A 540 20.53 10.17 0.20
C LEU A 540 20.17 10.07 -1.30
N ALA A 541 19.16 10.82 -1.72
CA ALA A 541 18.83 11.09 -3.11
C ALA A 541 19.26 12.53 -3.38
N GLY A 542 19.97 12.75 -4.49
CA GLY A 542 20.32 14.07 -5.00
C GLY A 542 19.07 14.89 -5.25
N TYR A 543 18.59 15.58 -4.22
CA TYR A 543 17.70 16.71 -4.45
C TYR A 543 18.48 17.71 -5.30
N PRO A 544 17.85 18.51 -6.18
CA PRO A 544 18.49 19.74 -6.60
C PRO A 544 18.72 20.59 -5.35
N GLU A 545 19.93 20.53 -4.79
CA GLU A 545 20.35 21.24 -3.57
C GLU A 545 20.16 22.75 -3.70
N THR A 546 20.08 23.23 -4.95
CA THR A 546 20.00 24.64 -5.32
C THR A 546 18.91 24.93 -6.37
N PRO A 547 18.35 26.16 -6.38
CA PRO A 547 17.51 26.64 -7.49
C PRO A 547 18.18 26.52 -8.86
N ASP A 548 19.52 26.62 -8.92
CA ASP A 548 20.29 26.50 -10.15
C ASP A 548 20.26 25.07 -10.71
N GLU A 549 20.28 24.05 -9.85
CA GLU A 549 20.09 22.65 -10.28
C GLU A 549 18.67 22.39 -10.77
N ILE A 550 17.65 22.99 -10.13
CA ILE A 550 16.27 22.94 -10.65
C ILE A 550 16.22 23.55 -12.05
N ALA A 551 16.81 24.74 -12.22
CA ALA A 551 16.87 25.42 -13.51
C ALA A 551 17.63 24.60 -14.56
N LEU A 552 18.71 23.91 -14.18
CA LEU A 552 19.42 22.98 -15.05
C LEU A 552 18.55 21.79 -15.46
N PHE A 553 17.80 21.19 -14.53
CA PHE A 553 16.94 20.05 -14.83
C PHE A 553 15.76 20.44 -15.71
N ASP A 554 15.17 21.62 -15.46
CA ASP A 554 14.16 22.23 -16.33
C ASP A 554 14.75 22.52 -17.72
N TYR A 555 15.96 23.07 -17.80
CA TYR A 555 16.66 23.28 -19.06
C TYR A 555 16.83 21.97 -19.84
N VAL A 556 17.30 20.90 -19.18
CA VAL A 556 17.43 19.56 -19.79
C VAL A 556 16.07 19.07 -20.28
N ARG A 557 15.00 19.21 -19.49
CA ARG A 557 13.64 18.81 -19.89
C ARG A 557 13.16 19.54 -21.14
N ASP A 558 13.45 20.83 -21.23
CA ASP A 558 12.85 21.71 -22.23
C ASP A 558 13.71 21.79 -23.52
N HIS A 559 15.01 21.46 -23.44
CA HIS A 559 15.96 21.61 -24.55
C HIS A 559 16.55 20.28 -25.06
N THR A 560 16.14 19.13 -24.51
CA THR A 560 16.56 17.81 -25.04
C THR A 560 15.38 17.05 -25.61
N PRO A 561 15.59 16.17 -26.61
CA PRO A 561 14.55 15.26 -27.08
C PRO A 561 13.96 14.39 -25.97
N VAL A 562 12.70 13.97 -26.11
CA VAL A 562 12.04 13.10 -25.11
C VAL A 562 12.76 11.75 -24.98
N ASP A 563 13.36 11.24 -26.04
CA ASP A 563 14.14 9.99 -26.04
C ASP A 563 15.59 10.16 -25.57
N ALA A 564 16.00 11.39 -25.19
CA ALA A 564 17.33 11.63 -24.65
C ALA A 564 17.58 10.79 -23.38
N VAL A 565 18.83 10.34 -23.27
CA VAL A 565 19.31 9.56 -22.13
C VAL A 565 20.35 10.38 -21.37
N VAL A 566 20.15 10.50 -20.07
CA VAL A 566 21.03 11.24 -19.16
C VAL A 566 22.00 10.28 -18.50
N ILE A 567 23.27 10.66 -18.46
CA ILE A 567 24.30 9.98 -17.67
C ILE A 567 24.53 10.84 -16.43
N ASP A 568 24.24 10.27 -15.26
CA ASP A 568 24.39 10.93 -13.97
C ASP A 568 25.28 10.08 -13.07
N VAL A 569 26.48 10.57 -12.81
CA VAL A 569 27.52 9.89 -12.03
C VAL A 569 27.46 10.22 -10.54
N GLN A 570 26.54 11.10 -10.12
CA GLN A 570 26.55 11.61 -8.76
C GLN A 570 26.01 10.59 -7.74
N HIS A 571 25.17 9.64 -8.17
CA HIS A 571 24.48 8.75 -7.23
C HIS A 571 24.35 7.29 -7.64
N ALA A 572 24.63 6.43 -6.67
CA ALA A 572 24.61 4.97 -6.76
C ALA A 572 23.22 4.33 -6.54
N TYR A 573 22.11 5.09 -6.54
CA TYR A 573 20.74 4.55 -6.31
C TYR A 573 19.64 5.05 -7.28
N SER A 574 19.73 6.28 -7.79
CA SER A 574 18.81 6.85 -8.80
C SER A 574 19.38 8.16 -9.35
N SER A 575 19.12 8.46 -10.63
CA SER A 575 19.49 9.75 -11.23
C SER A 575 18.40 10.79 -10.97
N SER A 576 18.75 11.83 -10.22
CA SER A 576 17.86 12.95 -9.96
C SER A 576 17.59 13.75 -11.22
N VAL A 577 18.63 14.01 -12.00
CA VAL A 577 18.52 14.68 -13.30
C VAL A 577 17.49 13.96 -14.17
N ALA A 578 17.57 12.63 -14.28
CA ALA A 578 16.63 11.84 -15.07
C ALA A 578 15.20 11.90 -14.51
N ALA A 579 15.02 11.86 -13.19
CA ALA A 579 13.70 11.96 -12.55
C ALA A 579 13.02 13.32 -12.79
N TYR A 580 13.72 14.42 -12.56
CA TYR A 580 13.17 15.78 -12.71
C TYR A 580 13.01 16.21 -14.17
N SER A 581 13.96 15.82 -15.02
CA SER A 581 13.88 16.13 -16.45
C SER A 581 12.98 15.17 -17.24
N GLU A 582 12.41 14.15 -16.58
CA GLU A 582 11.59 13.10 -17.18
C GLU A 582 12.28 12.36 -18.35
N ARG A 583 13.60 12.23 -18.23
CA ARG A 583 14.47 11.51 -19.17
C ARG A 583 14.83 10.14 -18.63
N ARG A 584 15.31 9.27 -19.51
CA ARG A 584 15.87 7.98 -19.11
C ARG A 584 17.27 8.19 -18.57
N GLY A 585 17.66 7.37 -17.60
CA GLY A 585 19.04 7.23 -17.18
C GLY A 585 19.78 6.21 -18.05
N PHE A 586 21.07 6.45 -18.25
CA PHE A 586 22.04 5.42 -18.61
C PHE A 586 22.86 5.22 -17.34
N PHE A 587 22.75 4.03 -16.73
CA PHE A 587 23.18 3.67 -15.38
C PHE A 587 22.10 3.89 -14.30
N GLY A 588 21.47 2.78 -13.90
CA GLY A 588 20.91 2.65 -12.57
C GLY A 588 22.06 2.54 -11.60
N GLY A 589 22.24 3.56 -10.78
CA GLY A 589 22.91 3.39 -9.52
C GLY A 589 22.22 2.25 -8.78
N GLY A 590 22.83 1.09 -8.78
CA GLY A 590 22.58 0.01 -7.86
C GLY A 590 23.96 -0.59 -7.62
N ASP A 591 24.15 -1.21 -6.46
CA ASP A 591 25.35 -1.99 -6.16
C ASP A 591 25.88 -2.72 -7.41
N ARG A 592 27.19 -3.02 -7.46
CA ARG A 592 27.77 -3.96 -8.44
C ARG A 592 26.94 -5.24 -8.64
N SER A 593 26.07 -5.59 -7.68
CA SER A 593 25.05 -6.64 -7.76
C SER A 593 23.94 -6.42 -8.82
N GLU A 594 23.40 -5.21 -9.05
CA GLU A 594 22.40 -4.99 -10.10
C GLU A 594 23.06 -5.01 -11.49
N ALA A 595 24.24 -4.41 -11.64
CA ALA A 595 25.05 -4.53 -12.85
C ALA A 595 25.43 -6.00 -13.15
N ALA A 596 25.78 -6.78 -12.13
CA ALA A 596 26.06 -8.22 -12.25
C ALA A 596 24.79 -9.04 -12.58
N VAL A 597 23.62 -8.68 -12.04
CA VAL A 597 22.33 -9.29 -12.42
C VAL A 597 21.94 -8.94 -13.87
N LEU A 598 22.47 -7.85 -14.42
CA LEU A 598 22.25 -7.42 -15.80
C LEU A 598 23.33 -7.92 -16.78
N GLY A 599 24.34 -8.66 -16.29
CA GLY A 599 25.40 -9.23 -17.13
C GLY A 599 26.50 -8.26 -17.57
N TYR A 600 26.61 -7.09 -16.92
CA TYR A 600 27.76 -6.19 -17.14
C TYR A 600 28.99 -6.71 -16.39
N PRO A 601 30.20 -6.69 -17.00
CA PRO A 601 31.43 -7.06 -16.32
C PRO A 601 31.63 -6.16 -15.09
N ALA A 602 31.91 -6.79 -13.95
CA ALA A 602 32.02 -6.13 -12.66
C ALA A 602 33.47 -5.68 -12.34
N ASP A 603 34.26 -5.46 -13.39
CA ASP A 603 35.71 -5.29 -13.30
C ASP A 603 36.08 -3.81 -13.08
#